data_AF-A0A2T6D3Z0-F1
#
_entry.id   AF-A0A2T6D3Z0-F1
#
_cell.length_a   1.000
_cell.length_b   1.000
_cell.length_c   1.000
_cell.angle_alpha   90.00
_cell.angle_beta   90.00
_cell.angle_gamma   90.00
#
_symmetry.space_group_name_H-M   'P 1'
#
loop_
_entity.id
_entity.type
_entity.pdbx_description
1 polymer ?
#
loop_
_entity_poly.entity_id
_entity_poly.type
_entity_poly.pdbx_seq_one_letter_code
_entity_poly.pdbx_strand_id
1 'polypeptide(L)'
;MILVWSRQVTHASMTVAPALSFKSRMVAFLRRWNSRLQIGRRTRRVKVPLPLEAPARVTIFVAAGIGDLVIATSFLKVLYERRGELDVTLLCNSLTSGFARELFPDWEVLTIPYTARGRRMAIWPLHSSMRRFLEDLPQADLLIDLRGLRTVQDSVAASWVPARWKIAMKNQYGVSQYRLADEQSIYDELIPFSETPLAVGVCRDIENHRLILKRLIPSDIDPQKALPSLPGWSPSPGQIWDRSQEHERYLVICPFSGESIKEYPMEDLADVAGRIAWRHGLIPCILGGPDCIERSRALEGHLGRFGEYRNLTGRLSLADSAWVLEHCRAVLAVDTGLAHIAIAYQTPTVAILGGGHFGHFAPWGDPGSTRWLYRELPCYNCHWFCPYPVPKCIHSVLKVDIEDALEQVLLGCR
;
A
#
# COMPACT_ATOMS: atom_id res chain seq x y z
N MET A 1 58.41 -16.37 -65.18
CA MET A 1 58.10 -15.28 -66.13
C MET A 1 56.68 -14.80 -65.80
N ILE A 2 56.55 -13.56 -65.30
CA ILE A 2 55.35 -12.67 -65.29
C ILE A 2 54.17 -13.11 -64.36
N LEU A 3 53.88 -12.50 -63.20
CA LEU A 3 53.36 -11.15 -62.79
C LEU A 3 51.83 -10.92 -62.93
N VAL A 4 51.24 -10.34 -61.84
CA VAL A 4 50.08 -9.39 -61.75
C VAL A 4 48.65 -9.98 -61.76
N TRP A 5 47.67 -9.64 -60.89
CA TRP A 5 47.50 -8.68 -59.77
C TRP A 5 46.34 -9.13 -58.85
N SER A 6 46.44 -8.86 -57.55
CA SER A 6 45.40 -9.05 -56.52
C SER A 6 44.55 -7.78 -56.32
N ARG A 7 43.23 -7.90 -56.26
CA ARG A 7 42.35 -6.87 -55.68
C ARG A 7 41.89 -7.30 -54.28
N GLN A 8 42.40 -6.62 -53.26
CA GLN A 8 41.83 -6.64 -51.91
C GLN A 8 40.59 -5.73 -51.87
N VAL A 9 39.47 -6.25 -51.37
CA VAL A 9 38.36 -5.44 -50.85
C VAL A 9 38.37 -5.63 -49.35
N THR A 10 38.64 -4.54 -48.63
CA THR A 10 38.65 -4.44 -47.18
C THR A 10 37.21 -4.41 -46.65
N HIS A 11 36.81 -5.43 -45.91
CA HIS A 11 35.63 -5.34 -45.05
C HIS A 11 36.01 -4.61 -43.76
N ALA A 12 35.60 -3.35 -43.65
CA ALA A 12 35.66 -2.59 -42.40
C ALA A 12 34.72 -3.22 -41.36
N SER A 13 35.30 -3.71 -40.26
CA SER A 13 34.57 -4.14 -39.08
C SER A 13 33.90 -2.93 -38.42
N MET A 14 32.58 -2.77 -38.62
CA MET A 14 31.77 -1.86 -37.80
C MET A 14 31.63 -2.47 -36.42
N THR A 15 32.42 -1.97 -35.47
CA THR A 15 32.23 -2.18 -34.05
C THR A 15 30.94 -1.50 -33.63
N VAL A 16 29.87 -2.29 -33.46
CA VAL A 16 28.63 -1.83 -32.84
C VAL A 16 28.94 -1.56 -31.38
N ALA A 17 28.99 -0.28 -30.99
CA ALA A 17 29.08 0.13 -29.60
C ALA A 17 27.93 -0.52 -28.79
N PRO A 18 28.16 -1.02 -27.57
CA PRO A 18 27.11 -1.64 -26.79
C PRO A 18 26.03 -0.60 -26.51
N ALA A 19 24.79 -0.87 -26.92
CA ALA A 19 23.66 -0.06 -26.55
C ALA A 19 23.56 0.00 -25.01
N LEU A 20 23.89 1.17 -24.45
CA LEU A 20 23.69 1.47 -23.04
C LEU A 20 22.26 1.09 -22.64
N SER A 21 22.12 0.09 -21.77
CA SER A 21 20.82 -0.35 -21.26
C SER A 21 20.03 0.86 -20.74
N PHE A 22 18.72 0.86 -20.89
CA PHE A 22 17.83 1.93 -20.40
C PHE A 22 18.16 2.39 -18.97
N LYS A 23 18.57 1.46 -18.08
CA LYS A 23 19.07 1.74 -16.72
C LYS A 23 20.27 2.70 -16.71
N SER A 24 21.27 2.47 -17.56
CA SER A 24 22.47 3.30 -17.62
C SER A 24 22.21 4.71 -18.16
N ARG A 25 21.27 4.87 -19.11
CA ARG A 25 20.83 6.20 -19.59
C ARG A 25 20.03 6.95 -18.53
N MET A 26 19.20 6.25 -17.76
CA MET A 26 18.43 6.82 -16.64
C MET A 26 19.34 7.26 -15.49
N VAL A 27 20.33 6.46 -15.10
CA VAL A 27 21.32 6.80 -14.07
C VAL A 27 22.20 7.99 -14.50
N ALA A 28 22.64 8.03 -15.77
CA ALA A 28 23.41 9.16 -16.30
C ALA A 28 22.58 10.45 -16.37
N PHE A 29 21.29 10.34 -16.73
CA PHE A 29 20.35 11.46 -16.72
C PHE A 29 20.13 11.98 -15.29
N LEU A 30 19.84 11.09 -14.34
CA LEU A 30 19.66 11.45 -12.93
C LEU A 30 20.92 12.06 -12.32
N ARG A 31 22.12 11.61 -12.69
CA ARG A 31 23.39 12.26 -12.31
C ARG A 31 23.52 13.69 -12.86
N ARG A 32 23.17 13.91 -14.14
CA ARG A 32 23.09 15.27 -14.74
C ARG A 32 21.96 16.13 -14.17
N TRP A 33 20.90 15.48 -13.67
CA TRP A 33 19.76 16.12 -13.03
C TRP A 33 20.11 16.57 -11.61
N ASN A 34 20.87 15.74 -10.87
CA ASN A 34 21.38 16.06 -9.53
C ASN A 34 22.37 17.24 -9.55
N SER A 35 23.12 17.45 -10.64
CA SER A 35 23.99 18.62 -10.78
C SER A 35 23.26 19.93 -11.12
N ARG A 36 21.97 19.85 -11.52
CA ARG A 36 21.13 21.03 -11.84
C ARG A 36 20.19 21.42 -10.70
N LEU A 37 19.83 20.48 -9.84
CA LEU A 37 19.23 20.79 -8.56
C LEU A 37 20.39 21.31 -7.68
N GLN A 38 20.39 22.60 -7.36
CA GLN A 38 21.24 23.13 -6.28
C GLN A 38 20.74 22.57 -4.94
N ILE A 39 20.87 21.26 -4.72
CA ILE A 39 20.59 20.63 -3.43
C ILE A 39 21.80 20.98 -2.55
N GLY A 40 21.72 22.14 -1.92
CA GLY A 40 22.71 22.58 -0.96
C GLY A 40 22.89 21.50 0.10
N ARG A 41 24.15 21.23 0.50
CA ARG A 41 24.47 20.42 1.68
C ARG A 41 23.79 21.05 2.91
N ARG A 42 22.60 20.59 3.26
CA ARG A 42 21.87 21.03 4.46
C ARG A 42 22.40 20.25 5.66
N THR A 43 23.47 20.75 6.26
CA THR A 43 23.99 20.24 7.53
C THR A 43 23.43 21.06 8.70
N ARG A 44 22.17 20.82 9.06
CA ARG A 44 21.65 21.19 10.40
C ARG A 44 20.67 20.12 10.89
N ARG A 45 21.12 19.31 11.86
CA ARG A 45 20.27 18.43 12.68
C ARG A 45 19.44 19.32 13.61
N VAL A 46 18.22 19.69 13.21
CA VAL A 46 17.27 20.36 14.11
C VAL A 46 16.22 19.36 14.52
N LYS A 47 16.01 19.24 15.84
CA LYS A 47 14.83 18.56 16.35
C LYS A 47 13.62 19.43 16.02
N VAL A 48 12.74 18.95 15.16
CA VAL A 48 11.41 19.51 14.85
C VAL A 48 10.37 18.88 15.79
N PRO A 49 10.06 19.42 16.98
CA PRO A 49 8.88 19.05 17.76
C PRO A 49 7.64 19.79 17.24
N LEU A 50 6.46 19.18 17.38
CA LEU A 50 5.17 19.85 17.20
C LEU A 50 4.62 20.34 18.55
N PRO A 51 3.84 21.45 18.56
CA PRO A 51 3.58 22.32 17.42
C PRO A 51 4.81 23.22 17.11
N LEU A 52 5.02 23.49 15.81
CA LEU A 52 5.84 24.63 15.38
C LEU A 52 5.04 25.92 15.67
N GLU A 53 5.60 27.11 15.39
CA GLU A 53 4.82 28.37 15.52
C GLU A 53 3.44 28.23 14.86
N ALA A 54 2.36 28.46 15.62
CA ALA A 54 1.01 28.03 15.25
C ALA A 54 0.26 29.03 14.35
N PRO A 55 -0.64 28.56 13.46
CA PRO A 55 -0.83 27.15 13.12
C PRO A 55 0.32 26.65 12.23
N ALA A 56 0.92 25.52 12.61
CA ALA A 56 1.97 24.90 11.82
C ALA A 56 1.34 24.27 10.57
N ARG A 57 1.81 24.65 9.38
CA ARG A 57 1.36 24.04 8.12
C ARG A 57 2.11 22.74 7.87
N VAL A 58 1.38 21.63 7.85
CA VAL A 58 1.94 20.29 7.71
C VAL A 58 1.42 19.64 6.44
N THR A 59 2.33 19.24 5.56
CA THR A 59 1.98 18.39 4.42
C THR A 59 2.33 16.94 4.75
N ILE A 60 1.40 16.02 4.56
CA ILE A 60 1.62 14.59 4.78
C ILE A 60 1.52 13.86 3.43
N PHE A 61 2.57 13.12 3.07
CA PHE A 61 2.62 12.37 1.83
C PHE A 61 2.32 10.88 2.08
N VAL A 62 1.13 10.43 1.64
CA VAL A 62 0.62 9.06 1.82
C VAL A 62 0.14 8.47 0.49
N ALA A 63 0.57 9.01 -0.66
CA ALA A 63 0.04 8.65 -1.98
C ALA A 63 0.33 7.19 -2.39
N ALA A 64 -0.51 6.28 -1.91
CA ALA A 64 -0.21 4.87 -1.73
C ALA A 64 -1.40 3.95 -2.05
N GLY A 65 -1.22 2.63 -1.95
CA GLY A 65 -2.35 1.72 -2.05
C GLY A 65 -3.35 1.91 -0.89
N ILE A 66 -4.55 1.34 -1.03
CA ILE A 66 -5.57 1.38 0.03
C ILE A 66 -5.01 0.82 1.35
N GLY A 67 -4.29 -0.31 1.31
CA GLY A 67 -3.69 -0.91 2.50
C GLY A 67 -2.67 -0.01 3.19
N ASP A 68 -1.84 0.72 2.43
CA ASP A 68 -0.89 1.68 2.99
C ASP A 68 -1.62 2.84 3.69
N LEU A 69 -2.71 3.38 3.10
CA LEU A 69 -3.51 4.43 3.74
C LEU A 69 -4.14 3.91 5.05
N VAL A 70 -4.69 2.69 5.04
CA VAL A 70 -5.26 2.07 6.24
C VAL A 70 -4.19 1.90 7.31
N ILE A 71 -3.02 1.36 6.98
CA ILE A 71 -1.92 1.24 7.95
C ILE A 71 -1.51 2.63 8.45
N ALA A 72 -1.50 3.65 7.59
CA ALA A 72 -1.21 5.03 7.97
C ALA A 72 -2.24 5.64 8.93
N THR A 73 -3.44 5.08 9.11
CA THR A 73 -4.37 5.62 10.13
C THR A 73 -3.83 5.49 11.55
N SER A 74 -2.90 4.56 11.82
CA SER A 74 -2.11 4.51 13.06
C SER A 74 -1.40 5.82 13.40
N PHE A 75 -0.97 6.54 12.36
CA PHE A 75 -0.32 7.84 12.43
C PHE A 75 -1.33 8.99 12.36
N LEU A 76 -2.15 8.96 11.32
CA LEU A 76 -2.99 10.09 10.92
C LEU A 76 -4.04 10.43 11.98
N LYS A 77 -4.63 9.42 12.65
CA LYS A 77 -5.69 9.65 13.65
C LYS A 77 -5.16 10.40 14.88
N VAL A 78 -3.92 10.12 15.30
CA VAL A 78 -3.29 10.81 16.44
C VAL A 78 -3.06 12.28 16.12
N LEU A 79 -2.67 12.60 14.88
CA LEU A 79 -2.56 13.99 14.44
C LEU A 79 -3.94 14.65 14.26
N TYR A 80 -4.95 13.90 13.79
CA TYR A 80 -6.30 14.40 13.58
C TYR A 80 -7.00 14.78 14.90
N GLU A 81 -6.71 14.09 16.00
CA GLU A 81 -7.15 14.51 17.34
C GLU A 81 -6.64 15.92 17.71
N ARG A 82 -5.55 16.37 17.10
CA ARG A 82 -4.92 17.70 17.29
C ARG A 82 -5.18 18.67 16.13
N ARG A 83 -6.19 18.43 15.31
CA ARG A 83 -6.52 19.27 14.13
C ARG A 83 -6.82 20.74 14.44
N GLY A 84 -7.11 21.11 15.69
CA GLY A 84 -7.21 22.51 16.11
C GLY A 84 -5.86 23.23 16.22
N GLU A 85 -4.75 22.50 16.25
CA GLU A 85 -3.37 23.02 16.37
C GLU A 85 -2.62 23.03 15.03
N LEU A 86 -3.09 22.24 14.05
CA LEU A 86 -2.38 21.93 12.81
C LEU A 86 -3.24 22.23 11.59
N ASP A 87 -2.66 22.93 10.61
CA ASP A 87 -3.23 23.07 9.27
C ASP A 87 -2.62 21.99 8.37
N VAL A 88 -3.40 20.97 8.02
CA VAL A 88 -2.89 19.75 7.38
C VAL A 88 -3.39 19.61 5.94
N THR A 89 -2.43 19.48 5.01
CA THR A 89 -2.67 19.03 3.64
C THR A 89 -2.23 17.58 3.49
N LEU A 90 -3.15 16.68 3.18
CA LEU A 90 -2.91 15.26 2.94
C LEU A 90 -2.82 14.97 1.43
N LEU A 91 -1.66 14.50 0.99
CA LEU A 91 -1.43 14.12 -0.41
C LEU A 91 -1.72 12.63 -0.62
N CYS A 92 -2.77 12.36 -1.39
CA CYS A 92 -3.23 11.00 -1.75
C CYS A 92 -3.18 10.79 -3.27
N ASN A 93 -3.28 9.53 -3.72
CA ASN A 93 -3.53 9.26 -5.14
C ASN A 93 -5.03 9.21 -5.43
N SER A 94 -5.39 9.04 -6.71
CA SER A 94 -6.80 9.00 -7.15
C SER A 94 -7.62 7.85 -6.59
N LEU A 95 -6.99 6.74 -6.19
CA LEU A 95 -7.66 5.59 -5.60
C LEU A 95 -8.06 5.83 -4.14
N THR A 96 -7.27 6.62 -3.42
CA THR A 96 -7.37 6.77 -1.96
C THR A 96 -7.91 8.12 -1.51
N SER A 97 -7.87 9.16 -2.37
CA SER A 97 -8.23 10.51 -1.95
C SER A 97 -9.70 10.69 -1.59
N GLY A 98 -10.63 9.98 -2.25
CA GLY A 98 -12.05 9.99 -1.88
C GLY A 98 -12.25 9.49 -0.45
N PHE A 99 -11.76 8.29 -0.17
CA PHE A 99 -11.83 7.67 1.15
C PHE A 99 -11.10 8.48 2.24
N ALA A 100 -9.95 9.08 1.91
CA ALA A 100 -9.22 9.94 2.83
C ALA A 100 -9.99 11.23 3.20
N ARG A 101 -10.75 11.82 2.28
CA ARG A 101 -11.62 12.99 2.59
C ARG A 101 -12.68 12.64 3.61
N GLU A 102 -13.23 11.43 3.50
CA GLU A 102 -14.25 10.99 4.43
C GLU A 102 -13.67 10.60 5.80
N LEU A 103 -12.44 10.06 5.83
CA LEU A 103 -11.71 9.77 7.08
C LEU A 103 -11.28 11.04 7.83
N PHE A 104 -10.90 12.10 7.11
CA PHE A 104 -10.32 13.32 7.66
C PHE A 104 -11.00 14.57 7.06
N PRO A 105 -12.31 14.80 7.33
CA PRO A 105 -13.10 15.84 6.69
C PRO A 105 -12.64 17.28 7.00
N ASP A 106 -11.94 17.49 8.13
CA ASP A 106 -11.41 18.80 8.51
C ASP A 106 -10.06 19.13 7.84
N TRP A 107 -9.47 18.19 7.08
CA TRP A 107 -8.17 18.37 6.42
C TRP A 107 -8.31 18.57 4.91
N GLU A 108 -7.37 19.32 4.33
CA GLU A 108 -7.30 19.45 2.87
C GLU A 108 -6.73 18.17 2.28
N VAL A 109 -7.53 17.41 1.52
CA VAL A 109 -7.07 16.20 0.84
C VAL A 109 -6.91 16.44 -0.66
N LEU A 110 -5.65 16.48 -1.10
CA LEU A 110 -5.30 16.72 -2.50
C LEU A 110 -4.96 15.41 -3.21
N THR A 111 -5.51 15.26 -4.41
CA THR A 111 -5.21 14.13 -5.30
C THR A 111 -4.00 14.47 -6.14
N ILE A 112 -2.87 13.80 -5.93
CA ILE A 112 -1.72 13.88 -6.83
C ILE A 112 -2.17 13.32 -8.19
N PRO A 113 -1.84 13.98 -9.32
CA PRO A 113 -2.13 13.49 -10.68
C PRO A 113 -1.25 12.28 -11.04
N TYR A 114 -1.38 11.22 -10.26
CA TYR A 114 -0.64 9.97 -10.33
C TYR A 114 -1.47 8.95 -11.09
N THR A 115 -0.95 8.41 -12.19
CA THR A 115 -1.56 7.26 -12.87
C THR A 115 -1.20 5.98 -12.11
N ALA A 116 -2.07 5.59 -11.18
CA ALA A 116 -1.91 4.37 -10.40
C ALA A 116 -2.14 3.12 -11.28
N ARG A 117 -1.10 2.66 -11.98
CA ARG A 117 -0.91 1.23 -12.24
C ARG A 117 0.55 0.95 -12.55
N GLY A 118 1.11 0.01 -11.80
CA GLY A 118 2.46 -0.49 -12.00
C GLY A 118 2.70 -0.96 -13.44
N ARG A 119 3.97 -0.82 -13.83
CA ARG A 119 4.64 -1.23 -15.07
C ARG A 119 4.59 -0.23 -16.24
N ARG A 120 5.79 0.32 -16.48
CA ARG A 120 6.25 1.10 -17.64
C ARG A 120 5.59 2.47 -17.80
N MET A 121 6.09 3.46 -17.04
CA MET A 121 6.06 4.82 -17.56
C MET A 121 7.04 4.93 -18.73
N ALA A 122 6.48 5.16 -19.92
CA ALA A 122 7.10 6.02 -20.90
C ALA A 122 7.41 7.35 -20.20
N ILE A 123 8.69 7.60 -20.05
CA ILE A 123 9.26 8.74 -19.36
C ILE A 123 8.89 9.99 -20.16
N TRP A 124 8.47 11.04 -19.46
CA TRP A 124 8.83 12.45 -19.68
C TRP A 124 7.66 13.48 -19.68
N PRO A 125 6.54 13.32 -20.39
CA PRO A 125 5.52 14.39 -20.44
C PRO A 125 4.60 14.45 -19.20
N LEU A 126 4.42 13.35 -18.46
CA LEU A 126 3.62 13.32 -17.22
C LEU A 126 4.35 13.89 -15.99
N HIS A 127 5.66 14.14 -16.11
CA HIS A 127 6.47 14.65 -15.00
C HIS A 127 6.29 16.16 -14.79
N SER A 128 5.97 16.92 -15.84
CA SER A 128 5.86 18.38 -15.74
C SER A 128 4.57 18.84 -15.06
N SER A 129 3.44 18.16 -15.30
CA SER A 129 2.17 18.46 -14.63
C SER A 129 2.22 18.11 -13.15
N MET A 130 2.73 16.92 -12.81
CA MET A 130 2.92 16.50 -11.41
C MET A 130 3.91 17.41 -10.69
N ARG A 131 5.04 17.73 -11.33
CA ARG A 131 6.01 18.66 -10.76
C ARG A 131 5.40 20.02 -10.50
N ARG A 132 4.74 20.62 -11.50
CA ARG A 132 4.08 21.92 -11.35
C ARG A 132 3.04 21.88 -10.24
N PHE A 133 2.20 20.85 -10.23
CA PHE A 133 1.20 20.65 -9.17
C PHE A 133 1.82 20.63 -7.77
N LEU A 134 2.93 19.89 -7.58
CA LEU A 134 3.59 19.78 -6.28
C LEU A 134 4.42 21.02 -5.92
N GLU A 135 5.04 21.70 -6.88
CA GLU A 135 5.79 22.95 -6.68
C GLU A 135 4.85 24.15 -6.40
N ASP A 136 3.62 24.12 -6.91
CA ASP A 136 2.60 25.16 -6.71
C ASP A 136 1.87 25.02 -5.36
N LEU A 137 2.13 23.97 -4.59
CA LEU A 137 1.55 23.82 -3.25
C LEU A 137 2.01 24.97 -2.33
N PRO A 138 1.19 25.38 -1.35
CA PRO A 138 1.63 26.33 -0.34
C PRO A 138 2.86 25.84 0.41
N GLN A 139 3.79 26.75 0.72
CA GLN A 139 4.99 26.44 1.51
C GLN A 139 4.61 25.90 2.89
N ALA A 140 4.88 24.62 3.15
CA ALA A 140 4.67 24.00 4.45
C ALA A 140 5.82 24.31 5.42
N ASP A 141 5.54 24.26 6.72
CA ASP A 141 6.57 24.25 7.77
C ASP A 141 7.21 22.87 7.89
N LEU A 142 6.42 21.81 7.68
CA LEU A 142 6.87 20.42 7.76
C LEU A 142 6.22 19.54 6.69
N LEU A 143 7.04 18.78 5.96
CA LEU A 143 6.63 17.64 5.16
C LEU A 143 6.94 16.35 5.91
N ILE A 144 5.92 15.50 6.05
CA ILE A 144 6.03 14.16 6.61
C ILE A 144 5.77 13.16 5.49
N ASP A 145 6.82 12.48 5.04
CA ASP A 145 6.71 11.49 3.97
C ASP A 145 6.66 10.07 4.56
N LEU A 146 5.45 9.49 4.60
CA LEU A 146 5.21 8.12 5.07
C LEU A 146 5.63 7.07 4.03
N ARG A 147 5.94 7.50 2.80
CA ARG A 147 6.43 6.64 1.70
C ARG A 147 7.92 6.82 1.42
N GLY A 148 8.62 7.61 2.22
CA GLY A 148 9.99 8.02 1.92
C GLY A 148 10.90 6.84 1.63
N LEU A 149 11.66 6.96 0.54
CA LEU A 149 12.66 5.99 0.09
C LEU A 149 12.12 4.62 -0.32
N ARG A 150 10.79 4.45 -0.51
CA ARG A 150 10.22 3.20 -1.03
C ARG A 150 10.37 3.06 -2.54
N THR A 151 10.15 4.16 -3.26
CA THR A 151 10.35 4.23 -4.71
C THR A 151 11.07 5.53 -5.08
N VAL A 152 11.77 5.50 -6.20
CA VAL A 152 12.42 6.71 -6.76
C VAL A 152 11.36 7.78 -7.05
N GLN A 153 10.19 7.38 -7.54
CA GLN A 153 9.12 8.28 -7.92
C GLN A 153 8.56 9.03 -6.70
N ASP A 154 8.32 8.32 -5.60
CA ASP A 154 7.84 8.93 -4.35
C ASP A 154 8.88 9.91 -3.80
N SER A 155 10.16 9.51 -3.80
CA SER A 155 11.26 10.37 -3.36
C SER A 155 11.38 11.64 -4.21
N VAL A 156 11.29 11.51 -5.54
CA VAL A 156 11.31 12.66 -6.46
C VAL A 156 10.10 13.57 -6.24
N ALA A 157 8.90 13.01 -6.07
CA ALA A 157 7.71 13.79 -5.79
C ALA A 157 7.85 14.58 -4.47
N ALA A 158 8.34 13.92 -3.40
CA ALA A 158 8.62 14.56 -2.13
C ALA A 158 9.66 15.69 -2.25
N SER A 159 10.62 15.59 -3.18
CA SER A 159 11.61 16.64 -3.41
C SER A 159 11.00 17.96 -3.91
N TRP A 160 9.87 17.91 -4.62
CA TRP A 160 9.21 19.10 -5.17
C TRP A 160 8.21 19.76 -4.24
N VAL A 161 7.72 19.05 -3.23
CA VAL A 161 6.82 19.64 -2.24
C VAL A 161 7.57 20.73 -1.47
N PRO A 162 7.11 21.99 -1.48
CA PRO A 162 7.77 23.08 -0.77
C PRO A 162 7.55 22.94 0.74
N ALA A 163 8.61 22.64 1.48
CA ALA A 163 8.57 22.53 2.94
C ALA A 163 9.87 23.06 3.57
N ARG A 164 9.75 23.71 4.74
CA ARG A 164 10.93 24.19 5.49
C ARG A 164 11.75 23.02 6.03
N TRP A 165 11.05 21.99 6.52
CA TRP A 165 11.61 20.73 7.00
C TRP A 165 10.95 19.55 6.29
N LYS A 166 11.74 18.57 5.88
CA LYS A 166 11.28 17.31 5.28
C LYS A 166 11.77 16.15 6.10
N ILE A 167 10.85 15.31 6.59
CA ILE A 167 11.20 14.12 7.36
C ILE A 167 10.60 12.86 6.72
N ALA A 168 11.31 11.75 6.88
CA ALA A 168 10.85 10.43 6.48
C ALA A 168 11.50 9.34 7.32
N MET A 169 11.07 8.10 7.16
CA MET A 169 11.80 6.94 7.67
C MET A 169 13.05 6.66 6.86
N LYS A 170 14.09 6.17 7.52
CA LYS A 170 15.26 5.59 6.85
C LYS A 170 14.86 4.30 6.13
N ASN A 171 15.30 4.16 4.87
CA ASN A 171 14.97 3.04 3.99
C ASN A 171 15.39 1.67 4.58
N GLN A 172 14.51 0.67 4.47
CA GLN A 172 14.74 -0.72 4.88
C GLN A 172 14.94 -1.71 3.71
N TYR A 173 14.74 -1.28 2.46
CA TYR A 173 14.99 -2.08 1.27
C TYR A 173 16.51 -2.21 1.07
N GLY A 174 17.10 -3.15 1.84
CA GLY A 174 18.54 -3.32 2.08
C GLY A 174 19.42 -3.40 0.83
N VAL A 175 18.89 -3.84 -0.30
CA VAL A 175 19.58 -3.79 -1.60
C VAL A 175 18.54 -3.76 -2.72
N SER A 176 18.86 -3.04 -3.80
CA SER A 176 18.28 -3.14 -5.17
C SER A 176 17.35 -2.02 -5.67
N GLN A 177 17.68 -1.58 -6.89
CA GLN A 177 16.90 -0.95 -7.97
C GLN A 177 16.10 0.36 -7.76
N TYR A 178 15.78 0.78 -6.54
CA TYR A 178 14.94 1.97 -6.30
C TYR A 178 15.63 3.11 -5.54
N ARG A 179 16.96 3.10 -5.42
CA ARG A 179 17.70 4.21 -4.79
C ARG A 179 18.23 5.18 -5.84
N LEU A 180 17.89 6.46 -5.74
CA LEU A 180 18.82 7.50 -6.20
C LEU A 180 20.06 7.49 -5.29
N ALA A 181 21.21 7.83 -5.87
CA ALA A 181 22.47 7.89 -5.10
C ALA A 181 22.44 8.92 -3.96
N ASP A 182 21.43 9.79 -3.93
CA ASP A 182 21.35 10.97 -3.08
C ASP A 182 19.95 11.20 -2.50
N GLU A 183 19.09 10.18 -2.36
CA GLU A 183 17.74 10.39 -1.77
C GLU A 183 17.80 10.93 -0.33
N GLN A 184 18.92 10.73 0.36
CA GLN A 184 19.18 11.32 1.68
C GLN A 184 19.30 12.84 1.62
N SER A 185 19.59 13.45 0.47
CA SER A 185 19.65 14.91 0.32
C SER A 185 18.28 15.56 0.17
N ILE A 186 17.22 14.76 0.01
CA ILE A 186 15.83 15.22 -0.10
C ILE A 186 15.27 15.57 1.28
N TYR A 187 15.68 14.83 2.32
CA TYR A 187 15.12 14.93 3.67
C TYR A 187 16.11 15.60 4.61
N ASP A 188 15.61 16.52 5.44
CA ASP A 188 16.40 17.15 6.50
C ASP A 188 16.62 16.18 7.68
N GLU A 189 15.72 15.20 7.87
CA GLU A 189 15.89 14.11 8.82
C GLU A 189 15.34 12.77 8.29
N LEU A 190 16.14 11.71 8.48
CA LEU A 190 15.72 10.33 8.27
C LEU A 190 15.67 9.62 9.62
N ILE A 191 14.46 9.28 10.07
CA ILE A 191 14.22 8.64 11.35
C ILE A 191 14.71 7.18 11.27
N PRO A 192 15.61 6.75 12.18
CA PRO A 192 16.10 5.38 12.17
C PRO A 192 15.00 4.40 12.57
N PHE A 193 15.14 3.15 12.13
CA PHE A 193 14.25 2.08 12.54
C PHE A 193 14.58 1.59 13.95
N SER A 194 13.58 0.99 14.60
CA SER A 194 13.79 0.23 15.83
C SER A 194 14.42 -1.13 15.50
N GLU A 195 15.56 -1.44 16.13
CA GLU A 195 16.17 -2.77 16.10
C GLU A 195 15.46 -3.76 17.04
N THR A 196 14.58 -3.26 17.92
CA THR A 196 13.76 -4.10 18.80
C THR A 196 12.81 -4.96 17.97
N PRO A 197 12.60 -6.24 18.35
CA PRO A 197 11.57 -7.08 17.76
C PRO A 197 10.20 -6.38 17.76
N LEU A 198 9.44 -6.59 16.68
CA LEU A 198 8.08 -6.05 16.57
C LEU A 198 7.15 -6.75 17.56
N ALA A 199 6.24 -5.98 18.16
CA ALA A 199 5.17 -6.55 18.98
C ALA A 199 4.26 -7.45 18.13
N VAL A 200 3.62 -8.43 18.78
CA VAL A 200 2.62 -9.27 18.13
C VAL A 200 1.49 -8.39 17.58
N GLY A 201 1.06 -8.66 16.35
CA GLY A 201 0.02 -7.87 15.70
C GLY A 201 0.48 -6.52 15.17
N VAL A 202 1.79 -6.23 15.17
CA VAL A 202 2.35 -4.97 14.65
C VAL A 202 3.30 -5.28 13.48
N CYS A 203 2.97 -4.75 12.29
CA CYS A 203 3.89 -4.77 11.16
C CYS A 203 4.86 -3.59 11.22
N ARG A 204 5.90 -3.64 10.40
CA ARG A 204 6.97 -2.63 10.43
C ARG A 204 6.46 -1.22 10.18
N ASP A 205 5.52 -1.04 9.27
CA ASP A 205 4.99 0.29 8.95
C ASP A 205 4.24 0.93 10.12
N ILE A 206 3.50 0.15 10.90
CA ILE A 206 2.84 0.64 12.12
C ILE A 206 3.90 1.12 13.12
N GLU A 207 4.98 0.35 13.30
CA GLU A 207 6.08 0.75 14.18
C GLU A 207 6.80 2.01 13.66
N ASN A 208 7.02 2.10 12.35
CA ASN A 208 7.60 3.27 11.71
C ASN A 208 6.75 4.53 11.96
N HIS A 209 5.44 4.42 11.78
CA HIS A 209 4.48 5.47 12.11
C HIS A 209 4.56 5.90 13.58
N ARG A 210 4.65 4.93 14.51
CA ARG A 210 4.83 5.20 15.94
C ARG A 210 6.14 5.93 16.23
N LEU A 211 7.23 5.59 15.54
CA LEU A 211 8.54 6.27 15.69
C LEU A 211 8.47 7.72 15.19
N ILE A 212 7.80 7.98 14.06
CA ILE A 212 7.55 9.34 13.57
C ILE A 212 6.71 10.11 14.59
N LEU A 213 5.62 9.53 15.09
CA LEU A 213 4.78 10.17 16.10
C LEU A 213 5.58 10.53 17.36
N LYS A 214 6.34 9.58 17.92
CA LYS A 214 7.21 9.81 19.10
C LYS A 214 8.22 10.92 18.84
N ARG A 215 8.71 11.03 17.60
CA ARG A 215 9.65 12.07 17.20
C ARG A 215 8.99 13.45 17.13
N LEU A 216 7.73 13.53 16.68
CA LEU A 216 7.00 14.78 16.53
C LEU A 216 6.32 15.25 17.82
N ILE A 217 5.77 14.33 18.59
CA ILE A 217 4.97 14.59 19.79
C ILE A 217 5.54 13.72 20.92
N PRO A 218 6.52 14.22 21.69
CA PRO A 218 7.26 13.41 22.67
C PRO A 218 6.47 12.96 23.91
N SER A 219 5.19 13.32 24.05
CA SER A 219 4.32 12.84 25.14
C SER A 219 4.07 11.33 25.02
N ASP A 220 3.68 10.68 26.11
CA ASP A 220 3.28 9.26 26.08
C ASP A 220 2.03 9.09 25.20
N ILE A 221 2.25 8.63 23.97
CA ILE A 221 1.19 8.24 23.05
C ILE A 221 0.73 6.85 23.47
N ASP A 222 -0.55 6.73 23.78
CA ASP A 222 -1.19 5.45 24.02
C ASP A 222 -0.90 4.50 22.85
N PRO A 223 -0.21 3.37 23.07
CA PRO A 223 0.10 2.41 22.02
C PRO A 223 -1.13 1.90 21.27
N GLN A 224 -2.30 1.81 21.93
CA GLN A 224 -3.55 1.40 21.28
C GLN A 224 -4.06 2.48 20.30
N LYS A 225 -3.87 3.76 20.66
CA LYS A 225 -4.11 4.88 19.74
C LYS A 225 -3.11 4.95 18.58
N ALA A 226 -2.03 4.19 18.62
CA ALA A 226 -1.06 4.09 17.52
C ALA A 226 -1.24 2.83 16.67
N LEU A 227 -2.37 2.12 16.78
CA LEU A 227 -2.74 1.01 15.88
C LEU A 227 -3.67 1.51 14.77
N PRO A 228 -3.66 0.90 13.57
CA PRO A 228 -4.64 1.23 12.54
C PRO A 228 -6.06 0.96 13.03
N SER A 229 -6.95 1.93 12.81
CA SER A 229 -8.39 1.78 13.03
C SER A 229 -9.14 2.69 12.06
N LEU A 230 -10.43 2.43 11.86
CA LEU A 230 -11.30 3.23 11.01
C LEU A 230 -12.55 3.64 11.82
N PRO A 231 -13.14 4.82 11.55
CA PRO A 231 -14.43 5.18 12.12
C PRO A 231 -15.53 4.29 11.53
N GLY A 232 -16.66 4.16 12.22
CA GLY A 232 -17.84 3.50 11.64
C GLY A 232 -18.47 4.35 10.53
N TRP A 233 -19.10 3.69 9.55
CA TRP A 233 -19.64 4.35 8.36
C TRP A 233 -21.17 4.33 8.33
N SER A 234 -21.73 5.33 7.66
CA SER A 234 -23.12 5.27 7.20
C SER A 234 -23.12 5.02 5.69
N PRO A 235 -23.84 4.00 5.21
CA PRO A 235 -23.82 3.66 3.80
C PRO A 235 -24.59 4.67 2.97
N SER A 236 -24.15 4.86 1.72
CA SER A 236 -24.77 5.79 0.78
C SER A 236 -26.28 5.50 0.61
N PRO A 237 -27.16 6.53 0.63
CA PRO A 237 -28.60 6.34 0.47
C PRO A 237 -28.93 5.56 -0.82
N GLY A 238 -29.73 4.50 -0.70
CA GLY A 238 -30.20 3.71 -1.85
C GLY A 238 -29.18 2.73 -2.46
N GLN A 239 -27.93 2.69 -1.97
CA GLN A 239 -26.92 1.75 -2.48
C GLN A 239 -26.75 0.47 -1.66
N ILE A 240 -27.29 0.38 -0.44
CA ILE A 240 -27.15 -0.83 0.37
C ILE A 240 -28.49 -1.25 0.96
N TRP A 241 -28.99 -2.34 0.37
CA TRP A 241 -29.58 -3.54 0.99
C TRP A 241 -30.61 -3.34 2.11
N ASP A 242 -31.73 -4.06 2.05
CA ASP A 242 -32.84 -4.04 3.03
C ASP A 242 -32.32 -3.92 4.48
N ARG A 243 -32.47 -2.70 5.03
CA ARG A 243 -31.58 -2.07 6.01
C ARG A 243 -31.73 -2.57 7.45
N SER A 244 -32.40 -3.70 7.69
CA SER A 244 -32.81 -4.03 9.06
C SER A 244 -32.74 -5.50 9.49
N GLN A 245 -32.46 -6.47 8.62
CA GLN A 245 -32.51 -7.91 9.03
C GLN A 245 -31.34 -8.81 8.60
N GLU A 246 -30.32 -8.29 7.90
CA GLU A 246 -29.25 -9.14 7.32
C GLU A 246 -27.81 -8.75 7.68
N HIS A 247 -27.61 -7.90 8.69
CA HIS A 247 -26.26 -7.66 9.23
C HIS A 247 -25.70 -8.99 9.78
N GLU A 248 -24.40 -9.20 9.64
CA GLU A 248 -23.72 -10.44 10.06
C GLU A 248 -24.18 -11.73 9.37
N ARG A 249 -24.97 -11.66 8.29
CA ARG A 249 -25.29 -12.85 7.48
C ARG A 249 -24.27 -13.15 6.38
N TYR A 250 -23.23 -12.33 6.23
CA TYR A 250 -22.29 -12.47 5.12
C TYR A 250 -20.94 -13.03 5.54
N LEU A 251 -20.40 -13.91 4.69
CA LEU A 251 -18.98 -14.19 4.61
C LEU A 251 -18.43 -13.44 3.39
N VAL A 252 -17.63 -12.41 3.61
CA VAL A 252 -17.10 -11.58 2.51
C VAL A 252 -15.82 -12.22 1.96
N ILE A 253 -15.68 -12.21 0.64
CA ILE A 253 -14.52 -12.73 -0.08
C ILE A 253 -13.85 -11.58 -0.84
N CYS A 254 -12.55 -11.38 -0.61
CA CYS A 254 -11.73 -10.39 -1.31
C CYS A 254 -10.55 -11.09 -2.02
N PRO A 255 -10.79 -11.74 -3.17
CA PRO A 255 -9.80 -12.61 -3.82
C PRO A 255 -8.81 -11.85 -4.72
N PHE A 256 -9.02 -10.55 -4.92
CA PHE A 256 -8.26 -9.74 -5.87
C PHE A 256 -7.21 -8.86 -5.19
N SER A 257 -6.05 -8.71 -5.83
CA SER A 257 -4.98 -7.81 -5.38
C SER A 257 -4.53 -6.90 -6.52
N GLY A 258 -3.97 -5.74 -6.15
CA GLY A 258 -3.38 -4.80 -7.11
C GLY A 258 -2.17 -5.37 -7.85
N GLU A 259 -1.57 -6.44 -7.32
CA GLU A 259 -0.52 -7.22 -7.99
C GLU A 259 -0.93 -8.69 -8.02
N SER A 260 -1.16 -9.24 -9.21
CA SER A 260 -1.66 -10.62 -9.35
C SER A 260 -0.75 -11.70 -8.78
N ILE A 261 0.54 -11.39 -8.57
CA ILE A 261 1.47 -12.31 -7.88
C ILE A 261 1.11 -12.52 -6.40
N LYS A 262 0.28 -11.66 -5.81
CA LYS A 262 -0.20 -11.77 -4.43
C LYS A 262 -1.46 -12.64 -4.31
N GLU A 263 -2.05 -13.04 -5.43
CA GLU A 263 -3.34 -13.71 -5.43
C GLU A 263 -3.17 -15.22 -5.21
N TYR A 264 -4.07 -15.79 -4.43
CA TYR A 264 -4.27 -17.24 -4.31
C TYR A 264 -5.25 -17.69 -5.42
N PRO A 265 -5.22 -18.97 -5.87
CA PRO A 265 -6.22 -19.49 -6.81
C PRO A 265 -7.66 -19.12 -6.40
N MET A 266 -8.31 -18.26 -7.18
CA MET A 266 -9.54 -17.60 -6.76
C MET A 266 -10.72 -18.57 -6.70
N GLU A 267 -10.71 -19.57 -7.57
CA GLU A 267 -11.68 -20.68 -7.61
C GLU A 267 -11.65 -21.47 -6.30
N ASP A 268 -10.44 -21.71 -5.78
CA ASP A 268 -10.25 -22.42 -4.52
C ASP A 268 -10.75 -21.60 -3.32
N LEU A 269 -10.51 -20.27 -3.33
CA LEU A 269 -11.07 -19.38 -2.31
C LEU A 269 -12.60 -19.33 -2.36
N ALA A 270 -13.17 -19.29 -3.57
CA ALA A 270 -14.62 -19.31 -3.75
C ALA A 270 -15.24 -20.62 -3.25
N ASP A 271 -14.62 -21.77 -3.57
CA ASP A 271 -15.10 -23.07 -3.09
C ASP A 271 -15.03 -23.19 -1.56
N VAL A 272 -13.94 -22.72 -0.94
CA VAL A 272 -13.79 -22.71 0.53
C VAL A 272 -14.84 -21.81 1.16
N ALA A 273 -14.98 -20.57 0.67
CA ALA A 273 -15.94 -19.63 1.21
C ALA A 273 -17.38 -20.10 1.04
N GLY A 274 -17.75 -20.64 -0.13
CA GLY A 274 -19.08 -21.19 -0.38
C GLY A 274 -19.40 -22.35 0.58
N ARG A 275 -18.45 -23.27 0.80
CA ARG A 275 -18.61 -24.39 1.73
C ARG A 275 -18.80 -23.93 3.17
N ILE A 276 -17.96 -23.01 3.65
CA ILE A 276 -18.03 -22.48 5.02
C ILE A 276 -19.32 -21.68 5.21
N ALA A 277 -19.66 -20.80 4.26
CA ALA A 277 -20.87 -20.00 4.33
C ALA A 277 -22.12 -20.89 4.42
N TRP A 278 -22.21 -21.93 3.59
CA TRP A 278 -23.30 -22.91 3.64
C TRP A 278 -23.44 -23.61 5.00
N ARG A 279 -22.32 -24.05 5.60
CA ARG A 279 -22.33 -24.71 6.93
C ARG A 279 -22.85 -23.80 8.05
N HIS A 280 -22.59 -22.50 7.94
CA HIS A 280 -22.94 -21.50 8.96
C HIS A 280 -24.22 -20.72 8.63
N GLY A 281 -24.93 -21.06 7.54
CA GLY A 281 -26.12 -20.33 7.11
C GLY A 281 -25.84 -18.88 6.68
N LEU A 282 -24.63 -18.62 6.20
CA LEU A 282 -24.19 -17.31 5.70
C LEU A 282 -24.31 -17.24 4.18
N ILE A 283 -24.33 -16.02 3.65
CA ILE A 283 -24.32 -15.70 2.22
C ILE A 283 -22.91 -15.26 1.83
N PRO A 284 -22.20 -15.98 0.94
CA PRO A 284 -20.90 -15.53 0.45
C PRO A 284 -21.06 -14.28 -0.42
N CYS A 285 -20.22 -13.27 -0.18
CA CYS A 285 -20.28 -11.98 -0.85
C CYS A 285 -18.91 -11.58 -1.44
N ILE A 286 -18.81 -11.43 -2.76
CA ILE A 286 -17.59 -11.03 -3.45
C ILE A 286 -17.47 -9.50 -3.44
N LEU A 287 -16.35 -8.98 -2.93
CA LEU A 287 -15.94 -7.59 -3.07
C LEU A 287 -14.71 -7.43 -3.97
N GLY A 288 -14.68 -6.32 -4.70
CA GLY A 288 -13.56 -5.95 -5.58
C GLY A 288 -13.86 -4.66 -6.34
N GLY A 289 -12.82 -4.07 -6.91
CA GLY A 289 -12.92 -2.85 -7.72
C GLY A 289 -13.57 -3.10 -9.09
N PRO A 290 -13.91 -2.03 -9.84
CA PRO A 290 -14.48 -2.13 -11.19
C PRO A 290 -13.61 -2.92 -12.17
N ASP A 291 -12.30 -2.92 -11.98
CA ASP A 291 -11.34 -3.67 -12.80
C ASP A 291 -11.37 -5.18 -12.58
N CYS A 292 -12.07 -5.64 -11.54
CA CYS A 292 -12.19 -7.06 -11.20
C CYS A 292 -13.52 -7.68 -11.68
N ILE A 293 -14.42 -6.90 -12.30
CA ILE A 293 -15.77 -7.35 -12.70
C ILE A 293 -15.72 -8.60 -13.60
N GLU A 294 -14.84 -8.60 -14.61
CA GLU A 294 -14.74 -9.75 -15.53
C GLU A 294 -14.24 -11.00 -14.80
N ARG A 295 -13.25 -10.83 -13.93
CA ARG A 295 -12.64 -11.91 -13.15
C ARG A 295 -13.61 -12.47 -12.11
N SER A 296 -14.45 -11.65 -11.50
CA SER A 296 -15.41 -12.09 -10.48
C SER A 296 -16.51 -12.97 -11.05
N ARG A 297 -16.87 -12.82 -12.33
CA ARG A 297 -17.85 -13.68 -13.00
C ARG A 297 -17.43 -15.16 -13.00
N ALA A 298 -16.13 -15.44 -13.06
CA ALA A 298 -15.63 -16.82 -13.02
C ALA A 298 -15.92 -17.51 -11.67
N LEU A 299 -16.10 -16.73 -10.59
CA LEU A 299 -16.33 -17.24 -9.25
C LEU A 299 -17.81 -17.53 -8.96
N GLU A 300 -18.72 -16.96 -9.75
CA GLU A 300 -20.16 -17.11 -9.56
C GLU A 300 -20.61 -18.57 -9.65
N GLY A 301 -20.06 -19.32 -10.60
CA GLY A 301 -20.32 -20.75 -10.73
C GLY A 301 -19.78 -21.58 -9.57
N HIS A 302 -18.70 -21.15 -8.91
CA HIS A 302 -18.16 -21.83 -7.73
C HIS A 302 -19.05 -21.59 -6.50
N LEU A 303 -19.46 -20.35 -6.28
CA LEU A 303 -20.31 -19.98 -5.15
C LEU A 303 -21.74 -20.51 -5.30
N GLY A 304 -22.33 -20.42 -6.49
CA GLY A 304 -23.71 -20.83 -6.76
C GLY A 304 -23.98 -22.31 -6.50
N ARG A 305 -22.95 -23.16 -6.45
CA ARG A 305 -23.08 -24.60 -6.10
C ARG A 305 -23.48 -24.81 -4.64
N PHE A 306 -23.27 -23.81 -3.79
CA PHE A 306 -23.54 -23.88 -2.35
C PHE A 306 -24.83 -23.13 -1.96
N GLY A 307 -25.45 -22.39 -2.88
CA GLY A 307 -26.71 -21.68 -2.65
C GLY A 307 -26.67 -20.22 -3.13
N GLU A 308 -27.39 -19.35 -2.42
CA GLU A 308 -27.39 -17.92 -2.68
C GLU A 308 -25.99 -17.33 -2.50
N TYR A 309 -25.59 -16.42 -3.39
CA TYR A 309 -24.34 -15.66 -3.29
C TYR A 309 -24.57 -14.23 -3.79
N ARG A 310 -23.63 -13.33 -3.47
CA ARG A 310 -23.66 -11.96 -3.98
C ARG A 310 -22.35 -11.56 -4.62
N ASN A 311 -22.42 -10.98 -5.81
CA ASN A 311 -21.28 -10.37 -6.47
C ASN A 311 -21.45 -8.84 -6.47
N LEU A 312 -20.74 -8.17 -5.55
CA LEU A 312 -20.76 -6.71 -5.39
C LEU A 312 -19.56 -6.02 -6.06
N THR A 313 -18.76 -6.79 -6.81
CA THR A 313 -17.56 -6.29 -7.50
C THR A 313 -17.91 -5.11 -8.42
N GLY A 314 -17.23 -3.98 -8.21
CA GLY A 314 -17.42 -2.76 -8.99
C GLY A 314 -18.76 -2.05 -8.79
N ARG A 315 -19.58 -2.47 -7.81
CA ARG A 315 -20.91 -1.89 -7.53
C ARG A 315 -20.91 -0.92 -6.35
N LEU A 316 -19.87 -0.96 -5.53
CA LEU A 316 -19.75 -0.16 -4.31
C LEU A 316 -18.62 0.85 -4.41
N SER A 317 -18.79 1.98 -3.74
CA SER A 317 -17.67 2.87 -3.41
C SER A 317 -16.71 2.17 -2.42
N LEU A 318 -15.53 2.76 -2.19
CA LEU A 318 -14.60 2.23 -1.19
C LEU A 318 -15.18 2.36 0.23
N ALA A 319 -15.89 3.45 0.53
CA ALA A 319 -16.56 3.66 1.81
C ALA A 319 -17.71 2.65 2.03
N ASP A 320 -18.54 2.41 1.02
CA ASP A 320 -19.61 1.40 1.09
C ASP A 320 -19.03 -0.02 1.22
N SER A 321 -17.91 -0.30 0.56
CA SER A 321 -17.18 -1.56 0.74
C SER A 321 -16.65 -1.69 2.17
N ALA A 322 -16.14 -0.61 2.76
CA ALA A 322 -15.70 -0.59 4.15
C ALA A 322 -16.84 -0.87 5.13
N TRP A 323 -18.03 -0.31 4.87
CA TRP A 323 -19.23 -0.61 5.65
C TRP A 323 -19.62 -2.09 5.59
N VAL A 324 -19.60 -2.70 4.40
CA VAL A 324 -19.88 -4.15 4.25
C VAL A 324 -18.87 -5.00 5.03
N LEU A 325 -17.58 -4.62 5.01
CA LEU A 325 -16.54 -5.31 5.76
C LEU A 325 -16.72 -5.16 7.27
N GLU A 326 -17.11 -3.99 7.76
CA GLU A 326 -17.40 -3.73 9.17
C GLU A 326 -18.58 -4.59 9.69
N HIS A 327 -19.61 -4.81 8.86
CA HIS A 327 -20.87 -5.45 9.29
C HIS A 327 -21.04 -6.91 8.83
N CYS A 328 -19.99 -7.53 8.27
CA CYS A 328 -20.01 -8.94 7.90
C CYS A 328 -19.57 -9.86 9.05
N ARG A 329 -19.88 -11.15 8.95
CA ARG A 329 -19.55 -12.13 10.00
C ARG A 329 -18.07 -12.50 9.99
N ALA A 330 -17.49 -12.59 8.79
CA ALA A 330 -16.08 -12.83 8.60
C ALA A 330 -15.65 -12.44 7.17
N VAL A 331 -14.34 -12.29 6.98
CA VAL A 331 -13.70 -11.96 5.72
C VAL A 331 -12.67 -13.03 5.37
N LEU A 332 -12.72 -13.56 4.15
CA LEU A 332 -11.67 -14.35 3.53
C LEU A 332 -11.00 -13.54 2.42
N ALA A 333 -9.70 -13.28 2.54
CA ALA A 333 -9.00 -12.40 1.62
C ALA A 333 -7.60 -12.87 1.22
N VAL A 334 -7.06 -12.29 0.16
CA VAL A 334 -5.61 -12.24 -0.09
C VAL A 334 -5.02 -10.95 0.50
N ASP A 335 -3.70 -10.77 0.48
CA ASP A 335 -3.04 -9.50 0.80
C ASP A 335 -3.52 -8.37 -0.15
N THR A 336 -4.52 -7.61 0.31
CA THR A 336 -5.20 -6.56 -0.45
C THR A 336 -5.68 -5.42 0.46
N GLY A 337 -5.99 -4.27 -0.12
CA GLY A 337 -6.48 -3.11 0.62
C GLY A 337 -7.76 -3.40 1.42
N LEU A 338 -8.67 -4.18 0.86
CA LEU A 338 -9.90 -4.60 1.55
C LEU A 338 -9.64 -5.50 2.77
N ALA A 339 -8.61 -6.35 2.73
CA ALA A 339 -8.20 -7.14 3.91
C ALA A 339 -7.73 -6.23 5.04
N HIS A 340 -6.92 -5.21 4.72
CA HIS A 340 -6.49 -4.23 5.71
C HIS A 340 -7.64 -3.43 6.30
N ILE A 341 -8.64 -3.05 5.48
CA ILE A 341 -9.87 -2.39 5.97
C ILE A 341 -10.59 -3.28 6.97
N ALA A 342 -10.82 -4.57 6.65
CA ALA A 342 -11.47 -5.51 7.55
C ALA A 342 -10.73 -5.65 8.89
N ILE A 343 -9.40 -5.80 8.83
CA ILE A 343 -8.55 -5.91 10.02
C ILE A 343 -8.59 -4.63 10.87
N ALA A 344 -8.69 -3.46 10.25
CA ALA A 344 -8.81 -2.18 10.95
C ALA A 344 -10.15 -2.00 11.69
N TYR A 345 -11.22 -2.66 11.23
CA TYR A 345 -12.48 -2.78 11.97
C TYR A 345 -12.48 -3.89 13.02
N GLN A 346 -11.39 -4.66 13.10
CA GLN A 346 -11.33 -5.89 13.87
C GLN A 346 -12.37 -6.93 13.43
N THR A 347 -12.87 -6.83 12.19
CA THR A 347 -13.73 -7.85 11.60
C THR A 347 -12.96 -9.17 11.57
N PRO A 348 -13.58 -10.29 11.99
CA PRO A 348 -13.01 -11.63 11.89
C PRO A 348 -12.46 -11.89 10.48
N THR A 349 -11.13 -12.00 10.34
CA THR A 349 -10.47 -11.99 9.02
C THR A 349 -9.46 -13.11 8.92
N VAL A 350 -9.59 -13.92 7.87
CA VAL A 350 -8.56 -14.84 7.39
C VAL A 350 -7.97 -14.28 6.11
N ALA A 351 -6.69 -13.95 6.12
CA ALA A 351 -6.00 -13.35 4.98
C ALA A 351 -4.76 -14.17 4.57
N ILE A 352 -4.58 -14.39 3.27
CA ILE A 352 -3.42 -15.12 2.73
C ILE A 352 -2.31 -14.13 2.38
N LEU A 353 -1.11 -14.35 2.92
CA LEU A 353 0.04 -13.48 2.78
C LEU A 353 1.18 -14.15 2.00
N GLY A 354 1.78 -13.40 1.08
CA GLY A 354 2.99 -13.80 0.37
C GLY A 354 4.27 -13.28 1.02
N GLY A 355 5.40 -13.91 0.65
CA GLY A 355 6.71 -13.60 1.20
C GLY A 355 7.42 -12.38 0.61
N GLY A 356 6.85 -11.68 -0.37
CA GLY A 356 7.57 -10.66 -1.15
C GLY A 356 8.06 -9.46 -0.32
N HIS A 357 7.25 -9.00 0.64
CA HIS A 357 7.55 -7.93 1.60
C HIS A 357 7.12 -8.34 3.01
N PHE A 358 7.43 -9.58 3.39
CA PHE A 358 6.95 -10.16 4.65
C PHE A 358 7.41 -9.34 5.87
N GLY A 359 6.48 -9.03 6.77
CA GLY A 359 6.71 -8.20 7.95
C GLY A 359 6.67 -6.69 7.71
N HIS A 360 6.66 -6.22 6.46
CA HIS A 360 6.61 -4.78 6.16
C HIS A 360 5.19 -4.22 6.39
N PHE A 361 4.24 -4.77 5.64
CA PHE A 361 2.84 -4.31 5.61
C PHE A 361 1.89 -5.27 6.31
N ALA A 362 2.29 -6.53 6.46
CA ALA A 362 1.58 -7.62 7.12
C ALA A 362 2.61 -8.69 7.54
N PRO A 363 2.31 -9.53 8.55
CA PRO A 363 1.06 -9.59 9.31
C PRO A 363 0.92 -8.46 10.34
N TRP A 364 -0.31 -8.04 10.62
CA TRP A 364 -0.70 -7.18 11.75
C TRP A 364 -2.19 -7.39 12.08
N GLY A 365 -2.65 -6.82 13.19
CA GLY A 365 -4.03 -6.98 13.67
C GLY A 365 -4.12 -7.82 14.94
N ASP A 366 -5.30 -7.83 15.55
CA ASP A 366 -5.56 -8.58 16.77
C ASP A 366 -5.55 -10.10 16.48
N PRO A 367 -4.68 -10.90 17.12
CA PRO A 367 -4.73 -12.35 17.00
C PRO A 367 -6.03 -12.99 17.52
N GLY A 368 -6.93 -12.26 18.18
CA GLY A 368 -8.28 -12.74 18.49
C GLY A 368 -9.16 -12.86 17.24
N SER A 369 -9.11 -11.85 16.37
CA SER A 369 -10.00 -11.74 15.19
C SER A 369 -9.28 -11.94 13.86
N THR A 370 -7.95 -11.88 13.81
CA THR A 370 -7.17 -11.91 12.56
C THR A 370 -6.27 -13.14 12.47
N ARG A 371 -6.30 -13.81 11.33
CA ARG A 371 -5.45 -14.95 10.97
C ARG A 371 -4.78 -14.69 9.63
N TRP A 372 -3.46 -14.51 9.64
CA TRP A 372 -2.66 -14.46 8.42
C TRP A 372 -2.12 -15.85 8.10
N LEU A 373 -2.47 -16.40 6.94
CA LEU A 373 -1.99 -17.70 6.47
C LEU A 373 -0.88 -17.51 5.44
N TYR A 374 0.26 -18.16 5.65
CA TYR A 374 1.42 -18.07 4.78
C TYR A 374 2.32 -19.30 4.95
N ARG A 375 3.16 -19.58 3.95
CA ARG A 375 4.20 -20.62 4.03
C ARG A 375 5.58 -20.00 3.93
N GLU A 376 6.34 -20.03 5.02
CA GLU A 376 7.70 -19.48 5.05
C GLU A 376 8.62 -20.25 4.10
N LEU A 377 9.37 -19.51 3.29
CA LEU A 377 10.31 -20.04 2.32
C LEU A 377 11.65 -19.30 2.41
N PRO A 378 12.78 -19.94 2.08
CA PRO A 378 14.09 -19.29 2.11
C PRO A 378 14.21 -18.02 1.25
N CYS A 379 13.33 -17.84 0.26
CA CYS A 379 13.30 -16.68 -0.63
C CYS A 379 12.42 -15.52 -0.11
N TYR A 380 12.01 -15.51 1.16
CA TYR A 380 11.25 -14.40 1.72
C TYR A 380 12.01 -13.07 1.58
N ASN A 381 11.25 -11.98 1.50
CA ASN A 381 11.73 -10.65 1.14
C ASN A 381 12.39 -10.59 -0.25
N CYS A 382 11.90 -11.38 -1.20
CA CYS A 382 12.35 -11.35 -2.61
C CYS A 382 11.87 -10.14 -3.40
N HIS A 383 11.14 -9.18 -2.79
CA HIS A 383 10.58 -8.01 -3.47
C HIS A 383 9.74 -8.36 -4.71
N TRP A 384 9.01 -9.48 -4.63
CA TRP A 384 8.22 -10.06 -5.72
C TRP A 384 9.03 -10.48 -6.96
N PHE A 385 10.36 -10.57 -6.86
CA PHE A 385 11.22 -11.31 -7.80
C PHE A 385 11.18 -12.79 -7.44
N CYS A 386 10.05 -13.41 -7.73
CA CYS A 386 9.81 -14.81 -7.38
C CYS A 386 10.78 -15.73 -8.13
N PRO A 387 11.54 -16.60 -7.44
CA PRO A 387 12.42 -17.57 -8.09
C PRO A 387 11.64 -18.79 -8.62
N TYR A 388 10.35 -18.90 -8.31
CA TYR A 388 9.47 -19.99 -8.73
C TYR A 388 8.52 -19.54 -9.84
N PRO A 389 8.02 -20.47 -10.69
CA PRO A 389 7.05 -20.15 -11.74
C PRO A 389 5.72 -19.60 -11.20
N VAL A 390 5.34 -20.05 -10.00
CA VAL A 390 4.18 -19.57 -9.24
C VAL A 390 4.62 -19.22 -7.83
N PRO A 391 3.98 -18.25 -7.15
CA PRO A 391 4.35 -17.85 -5.80
C PRO A 391 4.02 -18.96 -4.78
N LYS A 392 4.96 -19.90 -4.60
CA LYS A 392 4.79 -21.06 -3.70
C LYS A 392 4.44 -20.66 -2.27
N CYS A 393 4.94 -19.53 -1.79
CA CYS A 393 4.62 -19.02 -0.44
C CYS A 393 3.10 -18.78 -0.22
N ILE A 394 2.35 -18.56 -1.30
CA ILE A 394 0.91 -18.36 -1.33
C ILE A 394 0.21 -19.65 -1.73
N HIS A 395 0.58 -20.24 -2.87
CA HIS A 395 -0.10 -21.40 -3.45
C HIS A 395 0.07 -22.69 -2.63
N SER A 396 1.03 -22.75 -1.71
CA SER A 396 1.22 -23.89 -0.80
C SER A 396 0.46 -23.76 0.52
N VAL A 397 -0.32 -22.69 0.73
CA VAL A 397 -1.32 -22.65 1.82
C VAL A 397 -2.41 -23.68 1.49
N LEU A 398 -2.67 -24.60 2.42
CA LEU A 398 -3.61 -25.69 2.16
C LEU A 398 -5.03 -25.20 2.39
N LYS A 399 -5.98 -25.69 1.58
CA LYS A 399 -7.41 -25.36 1.73
C LYS A 399 -7.94 -25.70 3.12
N VAL A 400 -7.47 -26.81 3.70
CA VAL A 400 -7.83 -27.21 5.07
C VAL A 400 -7.38 -26.18 6.12
N ASP A 401 -6.20 -25.56 5.95
CA ASP A 401 -5.75 -24.51 6.88
C ASP A 401 -6.65 -23.27 6.78
N ILE A 402 -7.15 -22.96 5.58
CA ILE A 402 -8.07 -21.85 5.33
C ILE A 402 -9.43 -22.14 5.98
N GLU A 403 -9.96 -23.34 5.76
CA GLU A 403 -11.23 -23.79 6.38
C GLU A 403 -11.11 -23.74 7.92
N ASP A 404 -10.07 -24.34 8.50
CA ASP A 404 -9.85 -24.37 9.94
C ASP A 404 -9.70 -22.97 10.54
N ALA A 405 -8.98 -22.07 9.87
CA ALA A 405 -8.84 -20.69 10.32
C ALA A 405 -10.17 -19.93 10.27
N LEU A 406 -11.00 -20.16 9.24
CA LEU A 406 -12.32 -19.56 9.13
C LEU A 406 -13.26 -20.06 10.23
N GLU A 407 -13.29 -21.36 10.49
CA GLU A 407 -14.07 -21.95 11.58
C GLU A 407 -13.66 -21.34 12.93
N GLN A 408 -12.35 -21.18 13.18
CA GLN A 408 -11.84 -20.58 14.42
C GLN A 408 -12.28 -19.14 14.60
N VAL A 409 -12.14 -18.28 13.57
CA VAL A 409 -12.53 -16.87 13.71
C VAL A 409 -14.05 -16.74 13.85
N LEU A 410 -14.84 -17.55 13.15
CA LEU A 410 -16.31 -17.56 13.26
C LEU A 410 -16.82 -18.01 14.63
N LEU A 411 -16.14 -18.96 15.28
CA LEU A 411 -16.47 -19.42 16.63
C LEU A 411 -16.09 -18.40 17.73
N GLY A 412 -15.06 -17.58 17.49
CA GLY A 412 -14.64 -16.50 18.38
C GLY A 412 -15.57 -15.28 18.39
N CYS A 413 -16.50 -15.19 17.42
CA CYS A 413 -17.49 -14.10 17.29
C CYS A 413 -18.71 -14.22 18.23
N ARG A 414 -18.53 -14.80 19.44
CA ARG A 414 -19.62 -15.00 20.40
C ARG A 414 -19.65 -13.94 21.48
#